data_AF-A0A6L7DG06-F1
#
_entry.id   AF-A0A6L7DG06-F1
#
_cell.length_a   1.000
_cell.length_b   1.000
_cell.length_c   1.000
_cell.angle_alpha   90.00
_cell.angle_beta   90.00
_cell.angle_gamma   90.00
#
_symmetry.space_group_name_H-M   'P 1'
#
loop_
_entity.id
_entity.type
_entity.pdbx_description
1 polymer ?
#
loop_
_entity_poly.entity_id
_entity_poly.type
_entity_poly.pdbx_seq_one_letter_code
_entity_poly.pdbx_strand_id
1 'polypeptide(L)' 'MQNLKKYKDSKVQIPRYSINFKINNDEFQALITLKETLYGMNKGNKLYSIELEKVTKL' A
#
# COMPACT_ATOMS: atom_id res chain seq x y z
N MET A 1 13.85 12.66 0.44
CA MET A 1 12.39 12.85 0.64
C MET A 1 11.77 13.32 -0.67
N GLN A 2 11.14 12.42 -1.45
CA GLN A 2 10.48 12.80 -2.70
C GLN A 2 8.96 12.94 -2.47
N ASN A 3 8.43 14.08 -2.90
CA ASN A 3 7.03 14.48 -2.79
C ASN A 3 6.16 13.68 -3.78
N LEU A 4 5.37 12.73 -3.27
CA LEU A 4 4.28 12.11 -4.04
C LEU A 4 3.02 12.98 -3.93
N LYS A 5 2.77 13.78 -4.98
CA LYS A 5 1.53 14.54 -5.19
C LYS A 5 0.32 13.60 -5.09
N LYS A 6 -0.40 13.66 -3.95
CA LYS A 6 -1.68 12.98 -3.73
C LYS A 6 -2.77 13.61 -4.61
N TYR A 7 -3.10 12.99 -5.73
CA TYR A 7 -4.45 13.11 -6.28
C TYR A 7 -5.41 12.34 -5.35
N LYS A 8 -5.85 13.00 -4.28
CA LYS A 8 -6.92 12.50 -3.40
C LYS A 8 -8.24 12.72 -4.13
N ASP A 9 -8.63 11.79 -5.00
CA ASP A 9 -10.03 11.69 -5.39
C ASP A 9 -10.83 11.39 -4.11
N SER A 10 -11.71 12.30 -3.71
CA SER A 10 -12.48 12.19 -2.46
C SER A 10 -13.40 10.96 -2.45
N LYS A 11 -13.56 10.29 -3.60
CA LYS A 11 -14.36 9.08 -3.76
C LYS A 11 -13.61 7.78 -3.43
N VAL A 12 -12.31 7.85 -3.21
CA VAL A 12 -11.45 6.67 -3.03
C VAL A 12 -10.64 6.78 -1.73
N GLN A 13 -10.68 5.73 -0.91
CA GLN A 13 -9.81 5.58 0.25
C GLN A 13 -8.73 4.54 -0.07
N ILE A 14 -7.47 4.89 0.22
CA ILE A 14 -6.32 4.01 0.00
C ILE A 14 -5.54 3.87 1.30
N PRO A 15 -6.01 3.06 2.27
CA PRO A 15 -5.19 2.64 3.39
C PRO A 15 -3.94 1.88 2.89
N ARG A 16 -2.81 2.18 3.53
CA ARG A 16 -1.52 1.53 3.31
C ARG A 16 -1.00 1.04 4.64
N TYR A 17 -0.55 -0.21 4.67
CA TYR A 17 0.04 -0.83 5.85
C TYR A 17 1.44 -1.31 5.48
N SER A 18 2.41 -1.07 6.35
CA SER A 18 3.77 -1.57 6.20
C SER A 18 4.09 -2.51 7.34
N ILE A 19 4.64 -3.68 7.03
CA ILE A 19 5.15 -4.62 8.02
C ILE A 19 6.60 -4.95 7.69
N ASN A 20 7.46 -4.84 8.71
CA ASN A 20 8.85 -5.25 8.61
C ASN A 20 8.99 -6.61 9.30
N PHE A 21 9.67 -7.55 8.65
CA PHE A 21 9.91 -8.87 9.20
C PHE A 21 11.22 -9.45 8.67
N LYS A 22 11.66 -10.55 9.26
CA LYS A 22 12.89 -11.23 8.87
C LYS A 22 12.58 -12.58 8.25
N ILE A 23 13.21 -12.89 7.12
CA ILE A 23 13.25 -14.24 6.53
C ILE A 23 14.72 -14.61 6.42
N ASN A 24 15.15 -15.72 7.03
CA ASN A 24 16.54 -16.20 6.95
C ASN A 24 17.58 -15.11 7.30
N ASN A 25 17.33 -14.35 8.36
CA ASN A 25 18.12 -13.19 8.83
C ASN A 25 18.16 -11.95 7.92
N ASP A 26 17.60 -12.02 6.71
CA ASP A 26 17.44 -10.87 5.84
C ASP A 26 16.21 -10.04 6.29
N GLU A 27 16.35 -8.71 6.28
CA GLU A 27 15.25 -7.78 6.54
C GLU A 27 14.39 -7.60 5.29
N PHE A 28 13.09 -7.78 5.43
CA PHE A 28 12.09 -7.56 4.40
C PHE A 28 11.04 -6.57 4.86
N GLN A 29 10.48 -5.85 3.89
CA GLN A 29 9.31 -5.01 4.09
C GLN A 29 8.21 -5.48 3.15
N ALA A 30 7.03 -5.75 3.70
CA ALA A 30 5.82 -5.87 2.90
C ALA A 30 4.98 -4.61 3.00
N LEU A 31 4.54 -4.12 1.85
CA LEU A 31 3.58 -3.05 1.70
C LEU A 31 2.24 -3.64 1.27
N ILE A 32 1.21 -3.40 2.07
CA ILE A 32 -0.16 -3.81 1.78
C ILE A 32 -0.94 -2.57 1.41
N THR A 33 -1.46 -2.54 0.18
CA THR A 33 -2.36 -1.48 -0.28
C THR A 33 -3.76 -2.04 -0.41
N LEU A 34 -4.71 -1.42 0.28
CA LEU A 34 -6.13 -1.65 0.08
C LEU A 34 -6.71 -0.40 -0.57
N LYS A 35 -7.36 -0.55 -1.71
CA LYS A 35 -8.11 0.51 -2.38
C LYS A 35 -9.59 0.17 -2.30
N GLU A 36 -10.37 1.07 -1.71
CA GLU A 36 -11.83 0.96 -1.62
C GLU A 36 -12.50 2.18 -2.27
N THR A 37 -13.48 1.91 -3.13
CA THR A 37 -14.32 2.96 -3.73
C THR A 37 -15.54 3.19 -2.85
N LEU A 38 -15.70 4.40 -2.33
CA LEU A 38 -16.71 4.70 -1.31
C LEU A 38 -18.07 5.17 -1.88
N TYR A 39 -18.08 5.65 -3.13
CA TYR A 39 -19.26 6.28 -3.75
C TYR A 39 -19.37 5.98 -5.25
N GLY A 40 -20.57 6.18 -5.81
CA GLY A 40 -20.85 6.00 -7.25
C GLY A 40 -21.17 4.55 -7.65
N MET A 41 -21.25 4.30 -8.96
CA MET A 41 -21.63 2.99 -9.53
C MET A 41 -20.68 1.84 -9.13
N ASN A 42 -19.44 2.17 -8.78
CA ASN A 42 -18.40 1.23 -8.36
C ASN A 42 -18.24 1.15 -6.82
N LYS A 43 -19.21 1.65 -6.06
CA LYS A 43 -19.17 1.63 -4.59
C LYS A 43 -19.02 0.18 -4.09
N GLY A 44 -18.08 -0.04 -3.18
CA GLY A 44 -17.77 -1.36 -2.63
C GLY A 44 -16.74 -2.16 -3.41
N ASN A 45 -16.27 -1.67 -4.57
CA ASN A 45 -15.14 -2.29 -5.28
C ASN A 45 -13.87 -2.17 -4.45
N LYS A 46 -13.19 -3.30 -4.26
CA LYS A 46 -11.95 -3.43 -3.48
C LYS A 46 -10.84 -4.01 -4.35
N LEU A 47 -9.66 -3.42 -4.25
CA LEU A 47 -8.44 -3.93 -4.88
C LEU A 47 -7.35 -4.03 -3.82
N TYR A 48 -6.71 -5.20 -3.75
CA TYR A 48 -5.68 -5.52 -2.77
C TYR A 48 -4.36 -5.76 -3.52
N SER A 49 -3.28 -5.14 -3.08
CA SER A 49 -1.92 -5.49 -3.51
C SER A 49 -1.03 -5.75 -2.29
N ILE A 50 -0.14 -6.73 -2.45
CA ILE A 50 0.95 -7.02 -1.52
C ILE A 50 2.24 -6.91 -2.33
N GLU A 51 3.10 -5.99 -1.94
CA GLU A 51 4.42 -5.79 -2.53
C GLU A 51 5.45 -6.19 -1.48
N LEU A 52 6.43 -7.00 -1.87
CA LEU A 52 7.50 -7.45 -0.99
C LEU A 52 8.84 -6.91 -1.52
N GLU A 53 9.53 -6.13 -0.69
CA GLU A 53 10.83 -5.58 -1.01
C GLU A 53 11.88 -6.06 0.00
N LYS A 54 13.03 -6.52 -0.51
CA LYS A 54 14.20 -6.81 0.34
C LYS A 54 14.80 -5.49 0.79
N VAL A 55 14.87 -5.27 2.09
CA VAL A 55 15.47 -4.06 2.67
C VAL A 55 16.98 -4.23 2.62
N THR A 56 17.59 -3.73 1.55
CA THR A 56 19.05 -3.68 1.46
C THR A 56 19.52 -2.43 2.21
N LYS A 57 20.26 -2.61 3.31
CA LYS A 57 20.95 -1.49 3.96
C LYS A 57 22.03 -1.01 2.99
N LEU A 58 21.95 0.25 2.58
CA LEU A 58 22.96 0.97 1.79
C LEU A 58 24.27 1.07 2.58
#